data_AF-A0A964U1W7-F1
#
_entry.id   AF-A0A964U1W7-F1
#
_cell.length_a   1.000
_cell.length_b   1.000
_cell.length_c   1.000
_cell.angle_alpha   90.00
_cell.angle_beta   90.00
_cell.angle_gamma   90.00
#
_symmetry.space_group_name_H-M   'P 1'
#
loop_
_entity.id
_entity.type
_entity.pdbx_description
1 polymer ?
#
loop_
_entity_poly.entity_id
_entity_poly.type
_entity_poly.pdbx_seq_one_letter_code
_entity_poly.pdbx_strand_id
1 'polypeptide(L)'
;MSRLVWITPMVLFGVIGIGLWLYFIHPAPSNPFHDELVPELVVFCIEGFILLGLLSLIQRSREHARRQELWLSLRGSFRDLLSLLDIAFLDPEGEPSPSKELETDPAVIDRLLSDLDERHPDLDSLVAIKKEAEETLSLTRDLVAVAAQLSATHMNWWIAIVDSIRRLSEATDRRGMEKGIHEMLINIREFDRLEF
;
A
#
# COMPACT_ATOMS: atom_id res chain seq x y z
N MET A 1 0.97 -8.66 -14.93
CA MET A 1 0.42 -8.54 -16.31
C MET A 1 0.11 -7.07 -16.54
N SER A 2 0.69 -6.46 -17.59
CA SER A 2 0.73 -5.00 -17.74
C SER A 2 -0.67 -4.41 -17.96
N ARG A 3 -0.91 -3.21 -17.41
CA ARG A 3 -2.14 -2.41 -17.62
C ARG A 3 -2.55 -2.31 -19.10
N LEU A 4 -1.56 -2.41 -20.00
CA LEU A 4 -1.75 -2.46 -21.44
C LEU A 4 -2.70 -3.58 -21.89
N VAL A 5 -2.62 -4.79 -21.32
CA VAL A 5 -3.40 -5.95 -21.83
C VAL A 5 -4.92 -5.71 -21.72
N TRP A 6 -5.38 -4.92 -20.74
CA TRP A 6 -6.80 -4.61 -20.54
C TRP A 6 -7.25 -3.34 -21.24
N ILE A 7 -6.36 -2.34 -21.34
CA ILE A 7 -6.66 -1.08 -22.01
C ILE A 7 -6.66 -1.26 -23.54
N THR A 8 -5.80 -2.13 -24.08
CA THR A 8 -5.71 -2.40 -25.53
C THR A 8 -7.03 -2.84 -26.16
N PRO A 9 -7.76 -3.86 -25.65
CA PRO A 9 -9.05 -4.24 -26.24
C PRO A 9 -10.10 -3.14 -26.09
N MET A 10 -10.13 -2.41 -24.96
CA MET A 10 -11.05 -1.28 -24.78
C MET A 10 -10.80 -0.18 -25.83
N VAL A 11 -9.54 0.21 -26.04
CA VAL A 11 -9.17 1.20 -27.06
C VAL A 11 -9.47 0.68 -28.46
N LEU A 12 -9.25 -0.61 -28.73
CA LEU A 12 -9.56 -1.22 -30.02
C LEU A 12 -11.06 -1.14 -30.33
N PHE A 13 -11.94 -1.53 -29.40
CA PHE A 13 -13.39 -1.41 -29.56
C PHE A 13 -13.83 0.05 -29.74
N GLY A 14 -13.23 0.99 -29.01
CA GLY A 14 -13.51 2.41 -29.17
C GLY A 14 -13.11 2.97 -30.55
N VAL A 15 -11.88 2.68 -31.00
CA VAL A 15 -11.38 3.17 -32.31
C VAL A 15 -12.13 2.53 -33.47
N ILE A 16 -12.39 1.22 -33.42
CA ILE A 16 -13.16 0.52 -34.45
C ILE A 16 -14.61 1.02 -34.46
N GLY A 17 -15.24 1.19 -33.30
CA GLY A 17 -16.59 1.73 -33.19
C GLY A 17 -16.71 3.14 -33.77
N ILE A 18 -15.77 4.03 -33.47
CA ILE A 18 -15.72 5.38 -34.04
C ILE A 18 -15.52 5.32 -35.56
N GLY A 19 -14.61 4.47 -36.05
CA GLY A 19 -14.37 4.30 -37.48
C GLY A 19 -15.61 3.80 -38.24
N LEU A 20 -16.31 2.80 -37.68
CA LEU A 20 -17.56 2.27 -38.25
C LEU A 20 -18.69 3.31 -38.21
N TRP A 21 -18.78 4.10 -37.15
CA TRP A 21 -19.77 5.18 -37.04
C TRP A 21 -19.52 6.30 -38.06
N LEU A 22 -18.25 6.70 -38.25
CA LEU A 22 -17.87 7.66 -39.29
C LEU A 22 -18.17 7.12 -40.70
N TYR A 23 -17.92 5.83 -40.93
CA TYR A 23 -18.25 5.15 -42.19
C TYR A 23 -19.77 5.09 -42.43
N PHE A 24 -20.57 4.87 -41.39
CA PHE A 24 -22.03 4.85 -41.46
C PHE A 24 -22.61 6.21 -41.86
N ILE A 25 -22.07 7.32 -41.34
CA ILE A 25 -22.58 8.68 -41.60
C ILE A 25 -22.22 9.21 -42.99
N HIS A 26 -21.19 8.65 -43.63
CA HIS A 26 -20.83 9.07 -44.99
C HIS A 26 -21.85 8.52 -46.01
N PRO A 27 -22.42 9.37 -46.88
CA PRO A 27 -23.41 8.94 -47.86
C PRO A 27 -22.78 8.00 -48.89
N ALA A 28 -23.10 6.72 -48.78
CA ALA A 28 -22.71 5.66 -49.71
C ALA A 28 -23.95 5.16 -50.48
N PRO A 29 -23.79 4.61 -51.70
CA PRO A 29 -24.89 3.95 -52.39
C PRO A 29 -25.41 2.78 -51.55
N SER A 30 -26.75 2.60 -51.50
CA SER A 30 -27.44 1.58 -50.71
C SER A 30 -26.82 0.20 -50.93
N ASN A 31 -26.21 -0.34 -49.88
CA ASN A 31 -25.53 -1.63 -49.88
C ASN A 31 -26.02 -2.37 -48.63
N PRO A 32 -26.53 -3.62 -48.76
CA PRO A 32 -27.01 -4.41 -47.63
C PRO A 32 -26.00 -4.49 -46.46
N PHE A 33 -24.70 -4.47 -46.76
CA PHE A 33 -23.65 -4.44 -45.73
C PHE A 33 -23.64 -3.13 -44.92
N HIS A 34 -23.86 -1.98 -45.56
CA HIS A 34 -23.85 -0.67 -44.91
C HIS A 34 -25.14 -0.43 -44.13
N ASP A 35 -26.29 -0.85 -44.66
CA ASP A 35 -27.60 -0.57 -44.08
C ASP A 35 -27.97 -1.50 -42.91
N GLU A 36 -27.51 -2.77 -42.92
CA GLU A 36 -27.86 -3.76 -41.88
C GLU A 36 -26.67 -4.09 -40.97
N LEU A 37 -25.50 -4.43 -41.54
CA LEU A 37 -24.39 -4.98 -40.77
C LEU A 37 -23.58 -3.91 -39.99
N VAL A 38 -23.37 -2.73 -40.58
CA VAL A 38 -22.57 -1.67 -39.94
C VAL A 38 -23.23 -1.17 -38.64
N PRO A 39 -24.54 -0.86 -38.58
CA PRO A 39 -25.20 -0.48 -37.33
C PRO A 39 -25.07 -1.53 -36.23
N GLU A 40 -25.26 -2.82 -36.55
CA GLU A 40 -25.08 -3.92 -35.59
C GLU A 40 -23.65 -3.98 -35.06
N LEU A 41 -22.65 -3.82 -35.93
CA LEU A 41 -21.24 -3.80 -35.53
C LEU A 41 -20.90 -2.57 -34.68
N VAL A 42 -21.51 -1.40 -34.93
CA VAL A 42 -21.34 -0.22 -34.06
C VAL A 42 -21.92 -0.49 -32.67
N VAL A 43 -23.14 -1.04 -32.58
CA VAL A 43 -23.75 -1.40 -31.29
C VAL A 43 -22.90 -2.42 -30.55
N PHE A 44 -22.42 -3.46 -31.24
CA PHE A 44 -21.51 -4.44 -30.66
C PHE A 44 -20.21 -3.80 -30.13
N CYS A 45 -19.64 -2.84 -30.86
CA CYS A 45 -18.45 -2.12 -30.40
C CYS A 45 -18.72 -1.27 -29.16
N ILE A 46 -19.88 -0.62 -29.07
CA ILE A 46 -20.28 0.16 -27.90
C ILE A 46 -20.48 -0.75 -26.69
N GLU A 47 -21.21 -1.85 -26.84
CA GLU A 47 -21.42 -2.83 -25.76
C GLU A 47 -20.09 -3.43 -25.28
N GLY A 48 -19.21 -3.83 -26.20
CA GLY A 48 -17.88 -4.33 -25.89
C GLY A 48 -17.03 -3.30 -25.14
N PHE A 49 -17.06 -2.05 -25.56
CA PHE A 49 -16.37 -0.95 -24.88
C PHE A 49 -16.88 -0.74 -23.45
N ILE A 50 -18.21 -0.71 -23.26
CA ILE A 50 -18.83 -0.52 -21.95
C ILE A 50 -18.51 -1.68 -21.01
N LEU A 51 -18.69 -2.93 -21.47
CA LEU A 51 -18.45 -4.12 -20.65
C LEU A 51 -16.99 -4.25 -20.23
N LEU A 52 -16.05 -4.07 -21.17
CA LEU A 52 -14.62 -4.11 -20.86
C LEU A 52 -14.18 -2.95 -19.97
N GLY A 53 -14.73 -1.76 -20.20
CA GLY A 53 -14.48 -0.58 -19.37
C GLY A 53 -14.91 -0.79 -17.93
N LEU A 54 -16.14 -1.26 -17.70
CA LEU A 54 -16.66 -1.57 -16.37
C LEU A 54 -15.85 -2.68 -15.69
N LEU A 55 -15.53 -3.76 -16.41
CA LEU A 55 -14.72 -4.84 -15.86
C LEU A 55 -13.33 -4.34 -15.45
N SER A 56 -12.68 -3.51 -16.27
CA SER A 56 -11.38 -2.93 -15.95
C SER A 56 -11.45 -2.01 -14.72
N LEU A 57 -12.53 -1.25 -14.55
CA LEU A 57 -12.75 -0.41 -13.37
C LEU A 57 -12.93 -1.26 -12.10
N ILE A 58 -13.75 -2.31 -12.17
CA ILE A 58 -13.97 -3.23 -11.05
C ILE A 58 -12.68 -3.94 -10.66
N GLN A 59 -11.93 -4.46 -11.63
CA GLN A 59 -10.64 -5.09 -11.38
C GLN A 59 -9.66 -4.13 -10.70
N ARG A 60 -9.57 -2.88 -11.18
CA ARG A 60 -8.72 -1.86 -10.58
C ARG A 60 -9.13 -1.54 -9.14
N SER A 61 -10.43 -1.38 -8.89
CA SER A 61 -10.97 -1.16 -7.54
C SER A 61 -10.60 -2.30 -6.59
N ARG A 62 -10.81 -3.56 -7.03
CA ARG A 62 -10.47 -4.75 -6.25
C ARG A 62 -8.96 -4.89 -5.98
N GLU A 63 -8.13 -4.56 -6.96
CA GLU A 63 -6.68 -4.60 -6.79
C GLU A 63 -6.20 -3.54 -5.79
N HIS A 64 -6.74 -2.32 -5.85
CA HIS A 64 -6.45 -1.30 -4.84
C HIS A 64 -6.89 -1.74 -3.44
N ALA A 65 -8.11 -2.28 -3.29
CA ALA A 65 -8.60 -2.79 -2.00
C ALA A 65 -7.70 -3.91 -1.45
N ARG A 66 -7.31 -4.87 -2.30
CA ARG A 66 -6.38 -5.94 -1.93
C ARG A 66 -5.03 -5.39 -1.47
N ARG A 67 -4.44 -4.44 -2.19
CA ARG A 67 -3.16 -3.85 -1.81
C ARG A 67 -3.27 -3.04 -0.52
N GLN A 68 -4.38 -2.36 -0.30
CA GLN A 68 -4.67 -1.68 0.97
C GLN A 68 -4.77 -2.67 2.14
N GLU A 69 -5.44 -3.82 1.96
CA GLU A 69 -5.49 -4.88 2.98
C GLU A 69 -4.11 -5.43 3.31
N LEU A 70 -3.27 -5.68 2.30
CA LEU A 70 -1.88 -6.12 2.50
C LEU A 70 -1.07 -5.07 3.27
N TRP A 71 -1.21 -3.80 2.90
CA TRP A 71 -0.55 -2.70 3.60
C TRP A 71 -0.99 -2.60 5.06
N LEU A 72 -2.31 -2.68 5.34
CA LEU A 72 -2.84 -2.69 6.71
C LEU A 72 -2.35 -3.90 7.51
N SER A 73 -2.28 -5.08 6.90
CA SER A 73 -1.74 -6.27 7.55
C SER A 73 -0.27 -6.12 7.94
N LEU A 74 0.52 -5.45 7.10
CA LEU A 74 1.92 -5.15 7.39
C LEU A 74 2.01 -4.12 8.51
N ARG A 75 1.26 -3.02 8.41
CA ARG A 75 1.27 -1.94 9.39
C ARG A 75 0.81 -2.39 10.77
N GLY A 76 -0.19 -3.27 10.81
CA GLY A 76 -0.69 -3.89 12.04
C GLY A 76 0.37 -4.68 12.81
N SER A 77 1.40 -5.21 12.15
CA SER A 77 2.47 -5.95 12.83
C SER A 77 3.36 -5.08 13.73
N PHE A 78 3.33 -3.75 13.57
CA PHE A 78 4.09 -2.82 14.39
C PHE A 78 3.31 -2.27 15.59
N ARG A 79 2.03 -2.63 15.72
CA ARG A 79 1.10 -2.07 16.70
C ARG A 79 1.67 -2.09 18.12
N ASP A 80 2.19 -3.22 18.57
CA ASP A 80 2.66 -3.39 19.95
C ASP A 80 3.96 -2.59 20.21
N LEU A 81 4.91 -2.59 19.27
CA LEU A 81 6.12 -1.77 19.33
C LEU A 81 5.79 -0.27 19.38
N LEU A 82 4.89 0.19 18.51
CA LEU A 82 4.48 1.59 18.46
C LEU A 82 3.68 1.99 19.70
N SER A 83 2.87 1.08 20.24
CA SER A 83 2.13 1.31 21.47
C SER A 83 3.05 1.47 22.68
N LEU A 84 4.07 0.62 22.82
CA LEU A 84 5.06 0.76 23.88
C LEU A 84 5.85 2.06 23.75
N LEU A 85 6.19 2.44 22.52
CA LEU A 85 6.90 3.69 22.27
C LEU A 85 6.03 4.91 22.56
N ASP A 86 4.76 4.88 22.20
CA ASP A 86 3.80 5.94 22.53
C ASP A 86 3.67 6.10 24.05
N ILE A 87 3.49 4.98 24.78
CA ILE A 87 3.44 4.95 26.25
C ILE A 87 4.74 5.49 26.88
N ALA A 88 5.90 5.22 26.28
CA ALA A 88 7.18 5.70 26.79
C ALA A 88 7.32 7.24 26.72
N PHE A 89 6.56 7.90 25.84
CA PHE A 89 6.55 9.36 25.69
C PHE A 89 5.32 10.02 26.29
N LEU A 90 4.51 9.27 27.03
CA LEU A 90 3.28 9.79 27.59
C LEU A 90 3.54 10.65 28.82
N ASP A 91 2.85 11.77 28.88
CA ASP A 91 2.81 12.59 30.08
C ASP A 91 2.06 11.84 31.20
N PRO A 92 2.33 12.11 32.49
CA PRO A 92 1.72 11.38 33.61
C PRO A 92 0.18 11.37 33.63
N GLU A 93 -0.47 12.33 32.97
CA GLU A 93 -1.93 12.43 32.85
C GLU A 93 -2.43 12.20 31.42
N GLY A 94 -1.55 11.87 30.48
CA GLY A 94 -1.95 11.62 29.10
C GLY A 94 -2.64 10.25 28.94
N GLU A 95 -3.41 10.11 27.88
CA GLU A 95 -3.98 8.83 27.46
C GLU A 95 -3.20 8.27 26.25
N PRO A 96 -2.99 6.94 26.19
CA PRO A 96 -2.36 6.29 25.05
C PRO A 96 -3.18 6.48 23.78
N SER A 97 -2.46 6.61 22.67
CA SER A 97 -3.08 6.71 21.36
C SER A 97 -3.91 5.45 21.08
N PRO A 98 -5.10 5.59 20.46
CA PRO A 98 -5.91 4.44 20.09
C PRO A 98 -5.13 3.51 19.16
N SER A 99 -5.23 2.19 19.37
CA SER A 99 -4.51 1.20 18.53
C SER A 99 -4.74 1.41 17.03
N LYS A 100 -5.96 1.79 16.66
CA LYS A 100 -6.33 2.07 15.27
C LYS A 100 -5.50 3.21 14.66
N GLU A 101 -5.19 4.23 15.44
CA GLU A 101 -4.40 5.37 14.98
C GLU A 101 -2.95 4.94 14.72
N LEU A 102 -2.35 4.18 15.64
CA LEU A 102 -0.99 3.63 15.51
C LEU A 102 -0.83 2.73 14.27
N GLU A 103 -1.91 2.05 13.86
CA GLU A 103 -1.93 1.13 12.71
C GLU A 103 -2.24 1.83 11.38
N THR A 104 -2.92 2.97 11.37
CA THR A 104 -3.48 3.53 10.13
C THR A 104 -3.01 4.93 9.80
N ASP A 105 -2.51 5.69 10.77
CA ASP A 105 -2.07 7.06 10.57
C ASP A 105 -0.53 7.14 10.48
N PRO A 106 0.04 7.45 9.30
CA PRO A 106 1.47 7.65 9.14
C PRO A 106 2.03 8.82 9.97
N ALA A 107 1.19 9.83 10.30
CA ALA A 107 1.62 11.01 11.06
C ALA A 107 2.09 10.66 12.48
N VAL A 108 1.62 9.53 13.03
CA VAL A 108 2.08 8.99 14.31
C VAL A 108 3.59 8.75 14.29
N ILE A 109 4.16 8.29 13.17
CA ILE A 109 5.59 8.00 13.08
C ILE A 109 6.41 9.28 13.13
N ASP A 110 5.95 10.34 12.48
CA ASP A 110 6.61 11.65 12.54
C ASP A 110 6.56 12.23 13.96
N ARG A 111 5.43 12.06 14.67
CA ARG A 111 5.32 12.43 16.09
C ARG A 111 6.31 11.63 16.95
N LEU A 112 6.31 10.30 16.84
CA LEU A 112 7.19 9.43 17.63
C LEU A 112 8.68 9.67 17.33
N LEU A 113 9.03 10.04 16.10
CA LEU A 113 10.38 10.49 15.74
C LEU A 113 10.76 11.79 16.46
N SER A 114 9.86 12.78 16.46
CA SER A 114 10.07 14.05 17.18
C SER A 114 10.22 13.80 18.69
N ASP A 115 9.37 12.94 19.25
CA ASP A 115 9.38 12.61 20.68
C ASP A 115 10.67 11.90 21.09
N LEU A 116 11.17 11.00 20.23
CA LEU A 116 12.44 10.31 20.44
C LEU A 116 13.64 11.27 20.45
N ASP A 117 13.62 12.28 19.58
CA ASP A 117 14.69 13.28 19.48
C ASP A 117 14.67 14.29 20.65
N GLU A 118 13.50 14.54 21.26
CA GLU A 118 13.35 15.53 22.34
C GLU A 118 13.41 14.93 23.75
N ARG A 119 12.73 13.80 23.98
CA ARG A 119 12.40 13.34 25.33
C ARG A 119 13.21 12.11 25.77
N HIS A 120 13.66 11.28 24.85
CA HIS A 120 14.39 10.01 25.07
C HIS A 120 13.73 9.05 26.10
N PRO A 121 13.31 7.83 25.73
CA PRO A 121 12.62 6.91 26.63
C PRO A 121 13.40 6.59 27.91
N ASP A 122 12.73 6.35 29.04
CA ASP A 122 13.39 5.84 30.24
C ASP A 122 13.90 4.40 30.04
N LEU A 123 14.72 3.91 30.98
CA LEU A 123 15.37 2.59 30.83
C LEU A 123 14.36 1.44 30.86
N ASP A 124 13.31 1.52 31.67
CA ASP A 124 12.32 0.45 31.80
C ASP A 124 11.50 0.34 30.52
N SER A 125 11.14 1.48 29.92
CA SER A 125 10.53 1.56 28.60
C SER A 125 11.43 0.96 27.51
N LEU A 126 12.72 1.27 27.50
CA LEU A 126 13.66 0.68 26.52
C LEU A 126 13.78 -0.84 26.66
N VAL A 127 13.77 -1.37 27.90
CA VAL A 127 13.78 -2.81 28.15
C VAL A 127 12.48 -3.47 27.66
N ALA A 128 11.33 -2.83 27.91
CA ALA A 128 10.04 -3.32 27.42
C ALA A 128 9.99 -3.35 25.88
N ILE A 129 10.42 -2.26 25.23
CA ILE A 129 10.49 -2.15 23.76
C ILE A 129 11.45 -3.21 23.18
N LYS A 130 12.62 -3.42 23.80
CA LYS A 130 13.56 -4.46 23.37
C LYS A 130 12.93 -5.85 23.42
N LYS A 131 12.26 -6.18 24.51
CA LYS A 131 11.58 -7.47 24.67
C LYS A 131 10.50 -7.67 23.61
N GLU A 132 9.69 -6.64 23.36
CA GLU A 132 8.69 -6.68 22.30
C GLU A 132 9.33 -6.84 20.91
N ALA A 133 10.49 -6.22 20.67
CA ALA A 133 11.23 -6.40 19.43
C ALA A 133 11.70 -7.85 19.24
N GLU A 134 12.14 -8.52 20.30
CA GLU A 134 12.50 -9.95 20.27
C GLU A 134 11.29 -10.83 19.92
N GLU A 135 10.12 -10.54 20.49
CA GLU A 135 8.88 -11.29 20.25
C GLU A 135 8.32 -11.06 18.82
N THR A 136 8.34 -9.82 18.35
CA THR A 136 7.78 -9.40 17.07
C THR A 136 8.70 -9.73 15.87
N LEU A 137 10.02 -9.87 16.06
CA LEU A 137 10.98 -10.07 14.96
C LEU A 137 10.65 -11.23 14.03
N SER A 138 10.24 -12.38 14.58
CA SER A 138 9.90 -13.55 13.75
C SER A 138 8.69 -13.27 12.86
N LEU A 139 7.64 -12.66 13.43
CA LEU A 139 6.43 -12.30 12.70
C LEU A 139 6.74 -11.32 11.58
N THR A 140 7.46 -10.23 11.88
CA THR A 140 7.82 -9.23 10.88
C THR A 140 8.66 -9.85 9.76
N ARG A 141 9.60 -10.74 10.08
CA ARG A 141 10.39 -11.44 9.06
C ARG A 141 9.53 -12.32 8.16
N ASP A 142 8.57 -13.04 8.70
CA ASP A 142 7.71 -13.94 7.92
C ASP A 142 6.78 -13.16 6.96
N LEU A 143 6.53 -11.88 7.24
CA LEU A 143 5.76 -10.97 6.39
C LEU A 143 6.54 -10.36 5.20
N VAL A 144 7.83 -10.67 5.02
CA VAL A 144 8.60 -10.21 3.83
C VAL A 144 7.91 -10.58 2.52
N ALA A 145 7.32 -11.78 2.45
CA ALA A 145 6.58 -12.24 1.28
C ALA A 145 5.29 -11.43 1.02
N VAL A 146 4.69 -10.87 2.08
CA VAL A 146 3.51 -9.99 1.98
C VAL A 146 3.94 -8.63 1.43
N ALA A 147 5.04 -8.05 1.93
CA ALA A 147 5.60 -6.81 1.38
C ALA A 147 6.01 -6.94 -0.10
N ALA A 148 6.56 -8.09 -0.50
CA ALA A 148 6.89 -8.37 -1.90
C ALA A 148 5.67 -8.41 -2.83
N GLN A 149 4.48 -8.77 -2.32
CA GLN A 149 3.24 -8.71 -3.10
C GLN A 149 2.81 -7.28 -3.41
N LEU A 150 3.20 -6.28 -2.59
CA LEU A 150 2.95 -4.88 -2.89
C LEU A 150 3.88 -4.37 -3.99
N SER A 151 5.19 -4.55 -3.82
CA SER A 151 6.22 -4.27 -4.82
C SER A 151 7.62 -4.67 -4.33
N ALA A 152 8.61 -4.66 -5.23
CA ALA A 152 10.01 -4.81 -4.85
C ALA A 152 10.51 -3.70 -3.90
N THR A 153 10.04 -2.46 -4.07
CA THR A 153 10.44 -1.33 -3.20
C THR A 153 9.93 -1.51 -1.78
N HIS A 154 8.67 -1.94 -1.63
CA HIS A 154 8.08 -2.25 -0.32
C HIS A 154 8.85 -3.37 0.38
N MET A 155 9.23 -4.42 -0.34
CA MET A 155 10.06 -5.51 0.19
C MET A 155 11.41 -5.01 0.71
N ASN A 156 12.08 -4.11 -0.01
CA ASN A 156 13.38 -3.59 0.41
C ASN A 156 13.28 -2.80 1.72
N TRP A 157 12.29 -1.92 1.83
CA TRP A 157 12.04 -1.19 3.09
C TRP A 157 11.63 -2.13 4.21
N TRP A 158 10.83 -3.14 3.92
CA TRP A 158 10.45 -4.16 4.89
C TRP A 158 11.67 -4.91 5.45
N ILE A 159 12.62 -5.30 4.59
CA ILE A 159 13.88 -5.92 5.02
C ILE A 159 14.68 -4.95 5.91
N ALA A 160 14.71 -3.66 5.58
CA ALA A 160 15.37 -2.66 6.42
C ALA A 160 14.71 -2.53 7.81
N ILE A 161 13.36 -2.56 7.86
CA ILE A 161 12.61 -2.57 9.13
C ILE A 161 12.99 -3.81 9.97
N VAL A 162 12.96 -5.00 9.37
CA VAL A 162 13.36 -6.25 10.03
C VAL A 162 14.80 -6.17 10.56
N ASP A 163 15.73 -5.60 9.80
CA ASP A 163 17.11 -5.41 10.25
C ASP A 163 17.20 -4.45 11.45
N SER A 164 16.46 -3.34 11.43
CA SER A 164 16.43 -2.40 12.55
C SER A 164 15.80 -2.99 13.82
N ILE A 165 14.73 -3.80 13.69
CA ILE A 165 14.12 -4.52 14.83
C ILE A 165 15.11 -5.53 15.40
N ARG A 166 15.84 -6.26 14.54
CA ARG A 166 16.91 -7.16 14.98
C ARG A 166 17.99 -6.42 15.76
N ARG A 167 18.48 -5.30 15.24
CA ARG A 167 19.50 -4.48 15.95
C ARG A 167 19.01 -3.97 17.30
N LEU A 168 17.75 -3.56 17.37
CA LEU A 168 17.10 -3.17 18.62
C LEU A 168 17.05 -4.33 19.62
N SER A 169 16.65 -5.53 19.16
CA SER A 169 16.63 -6.75 19.99
C SER A 169 18.02 -7.21 20.46
N GLU A 170 19.08 -6.92 19.70
CA GLU A 170 20.45 -7.34 20.04
C GLU A 170 21.21 -6.26 20.82
N ALA A 171 20.68 -5.04 20.93
CA ALA A 171 21.35 -3.92 21.57
C ALA A 171 21.64 -4.20 23.05
N THR A 172 22.89 -3.94 23.46
CA THR A 172 23.37 -4.15 24.84
C THR A 172 23.49 -2.87 25.64
N ASP A 173 23.35 -1.72 25.00
CA ASP A 173 23.43 -0.41 25.62
C ASP A 173 22.27 0.48 25.17
N ARG A 174 22.01 1.52 25.97
CA ARG A 174 20.93 2.49 25.75
C ARG A 174 21.03 3.17 24.38
N ARG A 175 22.25 3.55 23.97
CA ARG A 175 22.47 4.26 22.71
C ARG A 175 22.15 3.38 21.51
N GLY A 176 22.47 2.10 21.58
CA GLY A 176 22.12 1.09 20.59
C GLY A 176 20.62 0.89 20.48
N MET A 177 19.91 0.84 21.62
CA MET A 177 18.45 0.74 21.64
C MET A 177 17.79 1.97 21.00
N GLU A 178 18.15 3.19 21.45
CA GLU A 178 17.60 4.43 20.89
C GLU A 178 17.89 4.55 19.39
N LYS A 179 19.12 4.22 18.95
CA LYS A 179 19.47 4.19 17.54
C LYS A 179 18.65 3.16 16.75
N GLY A 180 18.43 1.97 17.31
CA GLY A 180 17.61 0.92 16.71
C GLY A 180 16.16 1.35 16.52
N ILE A 181 15.58 2.00 17.54
CA ILE A 181 14.23 2.58 17.48
C ILE A 181 14.18 3.68 16.40
N HIS A 182 15.16 4.58 16.37
CA HIS A 182 15.22 5.65 15.37
C HIS A 182 15.32 5.11 13.94
N GLU A 183 16.22 4.14 13.69
CA GLU A 183 16.35 3.48 12.38
C GLU A 183 15.03 2.77 12.00
N MET A 184 14.38 2.09 12.95
CA MET A 184 13.08 1.44 12.73
C MET A 184 12.00 2.43 12.31
N LEU A 185 11.84 3.53 13.03
CA LEU A 185 10.83 4.54 12.71
C LEU A 185 11.08 5.22 11.36
N ILE A 186 12.35 5.52 11.03
CA ILE A 186 12.71 6.04 9.70
C ILE A 186 12.30 5.04 8.62
N ASN A 187 12.63 3.77 8.78
CA ASN A 187 12.32 2.75 7.77
C ASN A 187 10.79 2.56 7.62
N ILE A 188 10.03 2.60 8.72
CA ILE A 188 8.56 2.58 8.68
C ILE A 188 8.02 3.82 7.94
N ARG A 189 8.56 5.00 8.21
CA ARG A 189 8.16 6.24 7.51
C ARG A 189 8.41 6.16 6.01
N GLU A 190 9.58 5.68 5.59
CA GLU A 190 9.88 5.53 4.16
C GLU A 190 9.03 4.43 3.51
N PHE A 191 8.65 3.39 4.26
CA PHE A 191 7.66 2.41 3.82
C PHE A 191 6.27 3.03 3.63
N ASP A 192 5.80 3.85 4.58
CA ASP A 192 4.48 4.51 4.53
C ASP A 192 4.35 5.54 3.41
N ARG A 193 5.46 6.14 2.97
CA ARG A 193 5.48 7.08 1.83
C ARG A 193 5.25 6.40 0.49
N LEU A 194 5.32 5.08 0.42
CA LEU A 194 5.06 4.36 -0.81
C LEU A 194 3.55 4.27 -1.07
N GLU A 195 3.14 4.69 -2.26
CA GLU A 195 1.76 4.48 -2.69
C GLU A 195 1.49 2.98 -2.99
N PHE A 196 0.29 2.51 -2.62
CA PHE A 196 -0.25 1.20 -2.98
C PHE A 196 -1.26 1.29 -4.13
#